data_AF-A0A354B3B5-F1
#
_entry.id   AF-A0A354B3B5-F1
#
_cell.length_a   1.000
_cell.length_b   1.000
_cell.length_c   1.000
_cell.angle_alpha   90.00
_cell.angle_beta   90.00
_cell.angle_gamma   90.00
#
_symmetry.space_group_name_H-M   'P 1'
#
loop_
_entity.id
_entity.type
_entity.pdbx_description
1 polymer ?
#
loop_
_entity_poly.entity_id
_entity_poly.type
_entity_poly.pdbx_seq_one_letter_code
_entity_poly.pdbx_strand_id
1 'polypeptide(L)' 'EIKVAQGAKPGEGGQLPGPKVDPYIAWLRNSKAGVALISPPPHHDI' A
#
# COMPACT_ATOMS: atom_id res chain seq x y z
N GLU A 1 -2.24 14.38 5.30
CA GLU A 1 -2.31 13.85 6.67
C GLU A 1 -1.38 12.64 6.77
N ILE A 2 -0.47 12.60 7.75
CA ILE A 2 0.47 11.50 7.90
C ILE A 2 -0.25 10.36 8.62
N LYS A 3 -0.50 9.27 7.90
CA LYS A 3 -1.14 8.08 8.46
C LYS A 3 -0.11 7.25 9.21
N VAL A 4 0.01 7.48 10.53
CA VAL A 4 0.99 6.80 11.42
C VAL A 4 0.65 5.32 11.63
N ALA A 5 -0.63 4.96 11.69
CA ALA A 5 -1.07 3.58 11.81
C ALA A 5 -2.51 3.42 11.31
N GLN A 6 -2.89 2.20 10.91
CA GLN A 6 -4.28 1.83 10.68
C GLN A 6 -4.77 0.97 11.86
N GLY A 7 -5.85 1.38 12.53
CA GLY A 7 -6.38 0.68 13.71
C GLY A 7 -6.79 -0.79 13.50
N ALA A 8 -6.96 -1.22 12.25
CA ALA A 8 -7.21 -2.62 11.91
C ALA A 8 -5.94 -3.50 11.85
N LYS A 9 -4.75 -2.89 11.69
CA LYS A 9 -3.45 -3.56 11.55
C LYS A 9 -2.33 -2.66 12.10
N PRO A 10 -2.19 -2.53 13.42
CA PRO A 10 -1.13 -1.71 14.00
C PRO A 10 0.23 -2.33 13.68
N GLY A 11 0.97 -1.75 12.73
CA GLY A 11 2.34 -2.15 12.38
C GLY A 11 2.52 -2.85 11.03
N GLU A 12 1.45 -3.18 10.30
CA GLU A 12 1.55 -3.60 8.89
C GLU A 12 1.09 -2.46 8.00
N GLY A 13 1.89 -2.11 6.98
CA GLY A 13 1.47 -1.13 5.99
C GLY A 13 0.22 -1.59 5.22
N GLY A 14 -0.42 -0.65 4.52
CA GLY A 14 -1.61 -0.93 3.73
C GLY A 14 -1.38 -2.08 2.73
N GLN A 15 -2.28 -3.06 2.72
CA GLN A 15 -2.26 -4.16 1.76
C GLN A 15 -3.38 -3.95 0.74
N LEU A 16 -3.04 -3.85 -0.54
CA LEU A 16 -3.98 -3.87 -1.65
C LEU A 16 -3.77 -5.17 -2.45
N PRO A 17 -4.72 -6.12 -2.40
CA PRO A 17 -4.64 -7.37 -3.16
C PRO A 17 -4.51 -7.10 -4.66
N GLY A 18 -3.67 -7.87 -5.36
CA GLY A 18 -3.41 -7.72 -6.79
C GLY A 18 -4.65 -7.68 -7.70
N PRO A 19 -5.70 -8.49 -7.48
CA PRO A 19 -6.93 -8.41 -8.26
C PRO A 19 -7.68 -7.06 -8.16
N LYS A 20 -7.39 -6.27 -7.13
CA LYS A 20 -7.92 -4.92 -6.93
C LYS A 20 -6.98 -3.82 -7.44
N VAL A 21 -5.85 -4.20 -8.04
CA VAL A 21 -4.87 -3.28 -8.65
C VAL A 21 -5.15 -3.24 -10.14
N ASP A 22 -6.17 -2.46 -10.49
CA ASP A 22 -6.50 -2.17 -11.88
C ASP A 22 -5.39 -1.31 -12.55
N PRO A 23 -5.41 -1.16 -13.89
CA PRO A 23 -4.41 -0.35 -14.59
C PRO A 23 -4.34 1.11 -14.14
N TYR A 24 -5.45 1.69 -13.65
CA TYR A 24 -5.51 3.07 -13.18
C TYR A 24 -4.80 3.21 -11.82
N ILE A 25 -5.04 2.30 -10.89
CA ILE A 25 -4.37 2.22 -9.59
C ILE A 25 -2.88 1.92 -9.77
N ALA A 26 -2.55 1.01 -10.70
CA ALA A 26 -1.17 0.69 -11.05
C ALA A 26 -0.41 1.92 -11.50
N TRP A 27 -1.00 2.71 -12.41
CA TRP A 27 -0.43 3.96 -12.90
C TRP A 27 -0.27 5.01 -11.78
N LEU A 28 -1.32 5.26 -11.00
CA LEU A 28 -1.28 6.22 -9.88
C LEU A 28 -0.20 5.90 -8.83
N ARG A 29 0.09 4.61 -8.62
CA ARG A 29 1.04 4.14 -7.61
C ARG A 29 2.41 3.76 -8.18
N ASN A 30 2.66 4.06 -9.46
CA ASN A 30 3.87 3.66 -10.18
C ASN A 30 4.23 2.17 -9.95
N SER A 31 3.23 1.31 -10.08
CA SER A 31 3.30 -0.12 -9.79
C SER A 31 2.73 -0.96 -10.93
N LYS A 32 2.79 -2.29 -10.84
CA LYS A 32 2.29 -3.19 -11.88
C LYS A 32 0.83 -3.57 -11.62
N ALA A 33 -0.01 -3.49 -12.65
CA ALA A 33 -1.39 -3.97 -12.60
C ALA A 33 -1.43 -5.46 -12.24
N GLY A 34 -2.39 -5.87 -11.40
CA GLY A 34 -2.53 -7.25 -10.95
C GLY A 34 -1.56 -7.69 -9.85
N VAL A 35 -0.58 -6.87 -9.47
CA VAL A 35 0.40 -7.20 -8.41
C VAL A 35 -0.08 -6.65 -7.06
N ALA A 36 -0.03 -7.46 -6.02
CA ALA A 36 -0.39 -7.01 -4.68
C ALA A 36 0.57 -5.90 -4.20
N LEU A 37 0.01 -4.80 -3.70
CA LEU A 37 0.78 -3.69 -3.15
C LEU A 37 0.76 -3.78 -1.64
N ILE A 38 1.93 -4.04 -1.05
CA ILE A 38 2.14 -4.04 0.39
C ILE A 38 2.96 -2.79 0.70
N SER A 39 2.37 -1.84 1.43
CA SER A 39 3.14 -0.69 1.90
C SER A 39 4.15 -1.16 2.96
N PRO A 40 5.39 -0.66 2.94
CA PRO A 40 6.34 -0.98 4.00
C PRO A 40 5.78 -0.50 5.36
N PRO A 41 6.01 -1.25 6.45
CA PRO A 41 5.80 -0.75 7.82
C PRO A 41 6.79 0.41 8.10
N PRO A 42 6.63 1.16 9.21
CA PRO A 42 6.87 2.60 9.25
C PRO A 42 8.20 3.03 8.63
N HIS A 43 8.12 4.19 7.94
CA HIS A 43 9.18 4.85 7.19
C HIS A 43 10.58 4.54 7.73
N HIS A 44 11.45 4.02 6.86
CA HIS A 44 12.88 3.80 7.13
C HIS A 44 13.67 5.12 7.41
N ASP A 45 12.98 6.25 7.47
CA ASP A 45 13.49 7.60 7.75
C ASP A 45 12.93 8.18 9.09
N ILE A 46 12.48 7.34 10.03
CA ILE A 46 12.23 7.69 11.46
C ILE A 46 13.16 6.89 12.36
#